data_AF-A0A3D6BN72-F1
#
_entry.id   AF-A0A3D6BN72-F1
#
_cell.length_a   1.000
_cell.length_b   1.000
_cell.length_c   1.000
_cell.angle_alpha   90.00
_cell.angle_beta   90.00
_cell.angle_gamma   90.00
#
_symmetry.space_group_name_H-M   'P 1'
#
loop_
_entity.id
_entity.type
_entity.pdbx_description
1 polymer ?
#
loop_
_entity_poly.entity_id
_entity_poly.type
_entity_poly.pdbx_seq_one_letter_code
_entity_poly.pdbx_strand_id
1 'polypeptide(L)'
;MKDHIFYRFNFELDNILSDLSIENVRFVQDAVVDFKAKKSIELLEGTLLEPNLNSFILLEIDSSIDLCTPINSGNKKPKKVANNEEVKIDSFYVIPTLVEADCKISKKDYLGDKISYLKVFNILGVDVFSKYNINQYEVNIGLSNLSSGLYILKLYNKNGNELMTKKIVKK
;
A
#
# COMPACT_ATOMS: atom_id res chain seq x y z
N MET A 1 12.75 -13.93 6.88
CA MET A 1 12.33 -13.50 5.53
C MET A 1 13.17 -14.24 4.51
N LYS A 2 12.54 -14.80 3.48
CA LYS A 2 13.22 -15.67 2.51
C LYS A 2 12.66 -15.48 1.09
N ASP A 3 13.52 -15.59 0.08
CA ASP A 3 13.18 -15.66 -1.36
C ASP A 3 12.29 -14.50 -1.84
N HIS A 4 12.65 -13.26 -1.49
CA HIS A 4 11.84 -12.08 -1.77
C HIS A 4 12.57 -11.03 -2.61
N ILE A 5 11.82 -10.27 -3.41
CA ILE A 5 12.34 -9.13 -4.17
C ILE A 5 11.55 -7.88 -3.81
N PHE A 6 12.21 -6.92 -3.18
CA PHE A 6 11.66 -5.60 -2.91
C PHE A 6 11.89 -4.67 -4.10
N TYR A 7 10.84 -4.00 -4.57
CA TYR A 7 10.92 -3.07 -5.70
C TYR A 7 10.02 -1.84 -5.53
N ARG A 8 10.51 -0.67 -5.98
CA ARG A 8 9.77 0.59 -6.23
C ARG A 8 9.05 1.28 -5.07
N PHE A 9 9.10 0.74 -3.85
CA PHE A 9 8.36 1.27 -2.70
C PHE A 9 9.20 1.36 -1.42
N ASN A 10 8.65 2.11 -0.46
CA ASN A 10 9.14 2.18 0.91
C ASN A 10 8.52 1.02 1.72
N PHE A 11 9.37 0.17 2.27
CA PHE A 11 8.98 -0.96 3.10
C PHE A 11 9.47 -0.71 4.51
N GLU A 12 8.54 -0.42 5.40
CA GLU A 12 8.81 -0.29 6.83
C GLU A 12 8.29 -1.52 7.55
N LEU A 13 9.13 -2.11 8.38
CA LEU A 13 8.76 -3.25 9.19
C LEU A 13 9.13 -2.93 10.63
N ASP A 14 8.18 -2.26 11.28
CA ASP A 14 8.23 -1.96 12.70
C ASP A 14 7.65 -3.12 13.49
N ASN A 15 8.36 -3.54 14.54
CA ASN A 15 7.97 -4.54 15.53
C ASN A 15 8.30 -6.01 15.21
N ILE A 16 9.53 -6.32 14.78
CA ILE A 16 10.05 -7.70 14.92
C ILE A 16 10.59 -7.90 16.34
N LEU A 17 9.84 -8.68 17.12
CA LEU A 17 10.03 -8.82 18.56
C LEU A 17 11.26 -9.64 18.98
N SER A 18 11.98 -10.25 18.05
CA SER A 18 13.17 -11.06 18.38
C SER A 18 14.21 -10.93 17.28
N ASP A 19 14.23 -11.85 16.33
CA ASP A 19 15.32 -11.97 15.37
C ASP A 19 14.74 -11.89 13.94
N LEU A 20 15.37 -11.10 13.08
CA LEU A 20 15.06 -10.99 11.66
C LEU A 20 16.17 -11.65 10.86
N SER A 21 15.95 -12.87 10.37
CA SER A 21 16.83 -13.47 9.37
C SER A 21 16.35 -13.11 7.97
N ILE A 22 17.25 -12.71 7.08
CA ILE A 22 16.98 -12.34 5.68
C ILE A 22 17.82 -13.26 4.79
N GLU A 23 17.18 -14.07 3.96
CA GLU A 23 17.86 -15.05 3.10
C GLU A 23 17.38 -14.94 1.66
N ASN A 24 18.29 -14.95 0.69
CA ASN A 24 17.98 -14.86 -0.73
C ASN A 24 17.02 -13.71 -1.09
N VAL A 25 17.24 -12.53 -0.49
CA VAL A 25 16.42 -11.34 -0.74
C VAL A 25 17.17 -10.33 -1.60
N ARG A 26 16.47 -9.72 -2.56
CA ARG A 26 17.02 -8.67 -3.43
C ARG A 26 16.24 -7.37 -3.28
N PHE A 27 16.97 -6.26 -3.26
CA PHE A 27 16.39 -4.91 -3.25
C PHE A 27 16.72 -4.26 -4.59
N VAL A 28 15.70 -3.92 -5.39
CA VAL A 28 15.87 -3.44 -6.78
C VAL A 28 14.98 -2.23 -7.06
N GLN A 29 15.28 -1.48 -8.12
CA GLN A 29 14.43 -0.39 -8.64
C GLN A 29 13.98 0.60 -7.57
N ASP A 30 14.93 1.29 -6.93
CA ASP A 30 14.69 2.38 -5.98
C ASP A 30 13.90 1.94 -4.73
N ALA A 31 14.00 0.66 -4.34
CA ALA A 31 13.38 0.16 -3.11
C ALA A 31 14.00 0.82 -1.88
N VAL A 32 13.16 1.41 -1.03
CA VAL A 32 13.56 1.96 0.26
C VAL A 32 13.10 1.03 1.35
N VAL A 33 13.96 0.68 2.28
CA VAL A 33 13.66 -0.31 3.31
C VAL A 33 14.12 0.18 4.67
N ASP A 34 13.23 0.13 5.65
CA ASP A 34 13.51 0.37 7.06
C ASP A 34 12.99 -0.82 7.88
N PHE A 35 13.90 -1.70 8.31
CA PHE A 35 13.56 -2.85 9.13
C PHE A 35 14.17 -2.73 10.52
N LYS A 36 13.30 -2.88 11.52
CA LYS A 36 13.67 -2.82 12.93
C LYS A 36 13.40 -4.15 13.63
N ALA A 37 14.40 -4.68 14.33
CA ALA A 37 14.27 -5.89 15.14
C ALA A 37 14.78 -5.66 16.56
N LYS A 38 14.20 -6.36 17.55
CA LYS A 38 14.55 -6.16 18.96
C LYS A 38 15.91 -6.71 19.35
N LYS A 39 16.29 -7.88 18.81
CA LYS A 39 17.47 -8.63 19.27
C LYS A 39 18.54 -8.75 18.20
N SER A 40 18.19 -9.22 17.00
CA SER A 40 19.16 -9.39 15.92
C SER A 40 18.55 -9.25 14.53
N ILE A 41 19.40 -8.87 13.57
CA ILE A 41 19.13 -8.93 12.14
C ILE A 41 20.29 -9.72 11.54
N GLU A 42 19.98 -10.80 10.83
CA GLU A 42 20.97 -11.69 10.22
C GLU A 42 20.75 -11.72 8.71
N LEU A 43 21.81 -11.47 7.94
CA LEU A 43 21.81 -11.58 6.49
C LEU A 43 22.45 -12.90 6.10
N LEU A 44 21.63 -13.80 5.56
CA LEU A 44 21.99 -15.12 5.09
C LEU A 44 22.25 -15.10 3.58
N GLU A 45 22.86 -16.18 3.08
CA GLU A 45 23.31 -16.30 1.69
C GLU A 45 22.22 -15.95 0.66
N GLY A 46 22.68 -15.44 -0.49
CA GLY A 46 21.80 -14.99 -1.57
C GLY A 46 21.15 -13.61 -1.35
N THR A 47 21.33 -12.99 -0.18
CA THR A 47 20.84 -11.63 0.07
C THR A 47 21.75 -10.61 -0.58
N LEU A 48 21.19 -9.73 -1.41
CA LEU A 48 21.94 -8.74 -2.19
C LEU A 48 21.49 -7.32 -1.84
N LEU A 49 22.38 -6.56 -1.21
CA LEU A 49 22.18 -5.17 -0.81
C LEU A 49 22.83 -4.22 -1.82
N GLU A 50 22.11 -3.86 -2.88
CA GLU A 50 22.60 -2.96 -3.94
C GLU A 50 21.70 -1.72 -4.08
N PRO A 51 21.68 -0.80 -3.09
CA PRO A 51 20.96 0.45 -3.23
C PRO A 51 21.61 1.33 -4.32
N ASN A 52 20.79 1.85 -5.23
CA ASN A 52 21.13 2.94 -6.14
C ASN A 52 20.83 4.32 -5.51
N LEU A 53 21.08 5.40 -6.26
CA LEU A 53 20.94 6.80 -5.84
C LEU A 53 19.59 7.16 -5.17
N ASN A 54 18.51 6.43 -5.43
CA ASN A 54 17.17 6.70 -4.91
C ASN A 54 16.67 5.63 -3.91
N SER A 55 17.52 4.67 -3.53
CA SER A 55 17.20 3.61 -2.57
C SER A 55 18.13 3.67 -1.37
N PHE A 56 17.61 3.30 -0.21
CA PHE A 56 18.42 3.02 0.96
C PHE A 56 17.83 1.83 1.72
N ILE A 57 18.71 1.11 2.41
CA ILE A 57 18.34 -0.03 3.24
C ILE A 57 18.86 0.29 4.64
N LEU A 58 17.93 0.55 5.55
CA LEU A 58 18.18 0.77 6.97
C LEU A 58 17.76 -0.49 7.72
N LEU A 59 18.73 -1.10 8.39
CA LEU A 59 18.54 -2.27 9.24
C LEU A 59 18.98 -1.86 10.65
N GLU A 60 18.05 -1.82 11.60
CA GLU A 60 18.32 -1.31 12.93
C GLU A 60 17.88 -2.29 14.03
N ILE A 61 18.70 -2.38 15.08
CA ILE A 61 18.33 -3.09 16.31
C ILE A 61 17.77 -2.09 17.30
N ASP A 62 16.46 -2.16 17.55
CA ASP A 62 15.80 -1.32 18.53
C ASP A 62 15.32 -2.16 19.73
N SER A 63 16.12 -2.11 20.80
CA SER A 63 15.84 -2.79 22.07
C SER A 63 14.61 -2.25 22.81
N SER A 64 14.09 -1.08 22.43
CA SER A 64 12.92 -0.44 23.04
C SER A 64 11.58 -0.99 22.51
N ILE A 65 11.60 -1.84 21.48
CA ILE A 65 10.43 -2.56 20.98
C ILE A 65 9.92 -3.49 22.10
N ASP A 66 8.80 -3.16 22.75
CA ASP A 66 8.28 -3.90 23.91
C ASP A 66 6.93 -4.59 23.67
N LEU A 67 6.70 -5.73 24.34
CA LEU A 67 5.53 -6.60 24.14
C LEU A 67 4.34 -6.13 24.98
N CYS A 68 3.22 -5.82 24.34
CA CYS A 68 1.87 -5.79 24.91
C CYS A 68 1.71 -5.07 26.28
N THR A 69 1.36 -3.79 26.29
CA THR A 69 0.51 -3.27 27.38
C THR A 69 -0.94 -3.65 27.09
N PRO A 70 -1.65 -4.40 27.94
CA PRO A 70 -3.11 -4.42 27.86
C PRO A 70 -3.59 -2.98 28.05
N ILE A 71 -4.54 -2.55 27.22
CA ILE A 71 -5.11 -1.21 27.27
C ILE A 71 -5.84 -1.06 28.61
N ASN A 72 -5.13 -0.55 29.62
CA ASN A 72 -5.75 0.06 30.78
C ASN A 72 -5.94 1.53 30.43
N SER A 73 -7.19 1.92 30.22
CA SER A 73 -7.66 3.30 30.07
C SER A 73 -7.23 4.13 31.28
N GLY A 74 -6.01 4.67 31.25
CA GLY A 74 -5.50 5.64 32.19
C GLY A 74 -5.39 6.99 31.50
N ASN A 75 -6.25 7.92 31.87
CA ASN A 75 -6.23 9.32 31.44
C ASN A 75 -4.84 9.95 31.66
N LYS A 76 -3.98 9.94 30.64
CA LYS A 76 -2.83 10.83 30.53
C LYS A 76 -3.02 11.67 29.27
N LYS A 77 -3.35 12.95 29.48
CA LYS A 77 -3.36 13.96 28.41
C LYS A 77 -1.95 14.00 27.79
N PRO A 78 -1.78 13.69 26.49
CA PRO A 78 -0.51 13.90 25.82
C PRO A 78 -0.27 15.40 25.64
N LYS A 79 0.91 15.88 26.03
CA LYS A 79 1.42 17.17 25.56
C LYS A 79 1.63 17.04 24.05
N LYS A 80 0.86 17.81 23.26
CA LYS A 80 1.09 18.00 21.83
C LYS A 80 2.47 18.62 21.61
N VAL A 81 3.39 17.86 21.05
CA VAL A 81 4.36 18.41 20.10
C VAL A 81 3.79 18.06 18.73
N ALA A 82 3.26 19.08 18.05
CA ALA A 82 2.66 18.94 16.75
C ALA A 82 3.76 18.88 15.69
N ASN A 83 3.95 17.72 15.09
CA ASN A 83 4.24 17.62 13.67
C ASN A 83 3.16 16.71 13.08
N ASN A 84 2.07 17.36 12.69
CA ASN A 84 0.97 16.72 11.99
C ASN A 84 1.35 16.55 10.52
N GLU A 85 1.85 15.38 10.17
CA GLU A 85 1.49 14.79 8.87
C GLU A 85 0.70 13.51 9.18
N GLU A 86 -0.60 13.69 9.41
CA GLU A 86 -1.54 12.57 9.36
C GLU A 86 -1.49 11.99 7.95
N VAL A 87 -0.79 10.88 7.77
CA VAL A 87 -0.95 10.02 6.59
C VAL A 87 -2.36 9.46 6.66
N LYS A 88 -3.28 10.18 6.01
CA LYS A 88 -4.69 9.82 5.91
C LYS A 88 -4.80 8.68 4.92
N ILE A 89 -4.80 7.44 5.42
CA ILE A 89 -5.04 6.25 4.59
C ILE A 89 -6.53 6.23 4.21
N ASP A 90 -6.87 6.96 3.15
CA ASP A 90 -8.18 6.94 2.54
C ASP A 90 -8.43 5.55 1.92
N SER A 91 -8.98 4.62 2.71
CA SER A 91 -9.20 3.23 2.28
C SER A 91 -10.46 3.09 1.43
N PHE A 92 -10.29 3.17 0.11
CA PHE A 92 -11.28 2.70 -0.85
C PHE A 92 -11.21 1.17 -0.99
N TYR A 93 -12.35 0.53 -1.27
CA TYR A 93 -12.43 -0.89 -1.58
C TYR A 93 -13.28 -1.15 -2.84
N VAL A 94 -13.02 -2.28 -3.49
CA VAL A 94 -13.68 -2.70 -4.75
C VAL A 94 -14.30 -4.07 -4.56
N ILE A 95 -15.59 -4.20 -4.85
CA ILE A 95 -16.33 -5.46 -4.72
C ILE A 95 -17.27 -5.64 -5.92
N PRO A 96 -17.28 -6.80 -6.61
CA PRO A 96 -16.27 -7.86 -6.52
C PRO A 96 -14.97 -7.47 -7.25
N THR A 97 -13.87 -8.16 -6.94
CA THR A 97 -12.62 -8.06 -7.72
C THR A 97 -12.55 -9.06 -8.87
N LEU A 98 -13.36 -10.13 -8.79
CA LEU A 98 -13.64 -11.04 -9.90
C LEU A 98 -15.01 -10.66 -10.48
N VAL A 99 -15.00 -9.96 -11.60
CA VAL A 99 -16.13 -9.22 -12.16
C VAL A 99 -16.69 -9.93 -13.39
N GLU A 100 -18.02 -10.00 -13.49
CA GLU A 100 -18.71 -10.45 -14.70
C GLU A 100 -19.24 -9.28 -15.53
N ALA A 101 -19.90 -8.32 -14.89
CA ALA A 101 -20.48 -7.17 -15.56
C ALA A 101 -20.14 -5.86 -14.86
N ASP A 102 -20.24 -5.82 -13.54
CA ASP A 102 -20.11 -4.59 -12.77
C ASP A 102 -19.32 -4.79 -11.48
N CYS A 103 -18.71 -3.71 -11.00
CA CYS A 103 -18.19 -3.65 -9.65
C CYS A 103 -18.51 -2.32 -8.98
N LYS A 104 -18.67 -2.40 -7.66
CA LYS A 104 -18.87 -1.26 -6.78
C LYS A 104 -17.53 -0.86 -6.16
N ILE A 105 -17.26 0.45 -6.20
CA ILE A 105 -16.17 1.08 -5.47
C ILE A 105 -16.80 1.91 -4.37
N SER A 106 -16.30 1.75 -3.14
CA SER A 106 -16.79 2.47 -1.98
C SER A 106 -15.64 2.88 -1.08
N LYS A 107 -15.78 4.02 -0.42
CA LYS A 107 -14.88 4.46 0.65
C LYS A 107 -15.37 3.89 1.99
N LYS A 108 -14.45 3.44 2.85
CA LYS A 108 -14.80 2.95 4.19
C LYS A 108 -15.40 4.06 5.06
N ASP A 109 -14.78 5.24 5.02
CA ASP A 109 -15.21 6.42 5.77
C ASP A 109 -15.55 7.56 4.80
N TYR A 110 -16.70 8.22 4.99
CA TYR A 110 -17.17 9.33 4.13
C TYR A 110 -16.45 10.68 4.42
N LEU A 111 -15.20 10.61 4.88
CA LEU A 111 -14.34 11.74 5.20
C LEU A 111 -13.15 11.77 4.23
N GLY A 112 -12.58 12.93 3.96
CA GLY A 112 -11.39 13.05 3.09
C GLY A 112 -11.75 13.16 1.60
N ASP A 113 -10.87 12.66 0.74
CA ASP A 113 -11.00 12.88 -0.71
C ASP A 113 -12.11 12.03 -1.33
N LYS A 114 -12.84 12.64 -2.27
CA LYS A 114 -13.86 11.99 -3.10
C LYS A 114 -13.23 11.50 -4.40
N ILE A 115 -13.83 10.46 -4.98
CA ILE A 115 -13.51 10.00 -6.32
C ILE A 115 -13.96 11.07 -7.30
N SER A 116 -13.02 11.69 -8.02
CA SER A 116 -13.33 12.66 -9.07
C SER A 116 -13.38 11.99 -10.44
N TYR A 117 -12.39 11.15 -10.73
CA TYR A 117 -12.34 10.34 -11.94
C TYR A 117 -11.65 9.00 -11.68
N LEU A 118 -11.88 8.04 -12.56
CA LEU A 118 -11.27 6.73 -12.52
C LEU A 118 -10.93 6.24 -13.92
N LYS A 119 -9.97 5.33 -13.97
CA LYS A 119 -9.47 4.71 -15.20
C LYS A 119 -9.26 3.22 -14.99
N VAL A 120 -9.50 2.43 -16.03
CA VAL A 120 -9.21 1.00 -16.08
C VAL A 120 -8.24 0.76 -17.22
N PHE A 121 -7.16 0.07 -16.91
CA PHE A 121 -6.10 -0.26 -17.86
C PHE A 121 -6.04 -1.77 -18.07
N ASN A 122 -5.76 -2.20 -19.30
CA ASN A 122 -5.42 -3.60 -19.57
C ASN A 122 -3.98 -3.92 -19.12
N ILE A 123 -3.54 -5.18 -19.27
CA ILE A 123 -2.18 -5.62 -18.89
C ILE A 123 -1.06 -4.91 -19.66
N LEU A 124 -1.37 -4.30 -20.81
CA LEU A 124 -0.41 -3.55 -21.62
C LEU A 124 -0.35 -2.07 -21.21
N GLY A 125 -1.12 -1.65 -20.21
CA GLY A 125 -1.18 -0.26 -19.75
C GLY A 125 -2.06 0.65 -20.61
N VAL A 126 -2.88 0.10 -21.52
CA VAL A 126 -3.80 0.88 -22.35
C VAL A 126 -5.08 1.20 -21.57
N ASP A 127 -5.50 2.46 -21.57
CA ASP A 127 -6.76 2.94 -20.98
C ASP A 127 -7.94 2.38 -21.80
N VAL A 128 -8.68 1.45 -21.22
CA VAL A 128 -9.83 0.76 -21.86
C VAL A 128 -11.17 1.25 -21.34
N PHE A 129 -11.19 1.95 -20.21
CA PHE A 129 -12.40 2.54 -19.64
C PHE A 129 -12.02 3.72 -18.76
N SER A 130 -12.74 4.82 -18.92
CA SER A 130 -12.55 6.04 -18.12
C SER A 130 -13.89 6.63 -17.74
N LYS A 131 -14.00 7.13 -16.51
CA LYS A 131 -15.18 7.85 -16.04
C LYS A 131 -14.76 9.09 -15.25
N TYR A 132 -15.30 10.25 -15.62
CA TYR A 132 -14.96 11.55 -15.05
C TYR A 132 -16.17 12.18 -14.35
N ASN A 133 -15.95 13.29 -13.63
CA ASN A 133 -16.98 14.08 -12.97
C ASN A 133 -17.85 13.28 -11.98
N ILE A 134 -17.25 12.30 -11.29
CA ILE A 134 -17.94 11.45 -10.32
C ILE A 134 -18.26 12.26 -9.05
N ASN A 135 -17.23 12.85 -8.44
CA ASN A 135 -17.29 13.62 -7.19
C ASN A 135 -18.12 12.97 -6.07
N GLN A 136 -17.94 11.67 -5.88
CA GLN A 136 -18.67 10.83 -4.92
C GLN A 136 -17.71 9.92 -4.14
N TYR A 137 -18.16 9.41 -3.01
CA TYR A 137 -17.41 8.41 -2.23
C TYR A 137 -17.70 6.97 -2.67
N GLU A 138 -18.74 6.79 -3.47
CA GLU A 138 -19.13 5.50 -4.04
C GLU A 138 -19.41 5.65 -5.52
N VAL A 139 -19.07 4.64 -6.31
CA VAL A 139 -19.38 4.60 -7.74
C VAL A 139 -19.52 3.15 -8.19
N ASN A 140 -20.55 2.90 -9.00
CA ASN A 140 -20.70 1.67 -9.74
C ASN A 140 -20.10 1.86 -11.14
N ILE A 141 -19.33 0.88 -11.59
CA ILE A 141 -18.77 0.84 -12.94
C ILE A 141 -19.25 -0.41 -13.68
N GLY A 142 -19.71 -0.20 -14.91
CA GLY A 142 -20.08 -1.27 -15.84
C GLY A 142 -18.90 -1.61 -16.74
N LEU A 143 -18.47 -2.86 -16.69
CA LEU A 143 -17.33 -3.47 -17.39
C LEU A 143 -17.76 -4.58 -18.35
N SER A 144 -19.06 -4.70 -18.66
CA SER A 144 -19.61 -5.74 -19.53
C SER A 144 -19.00 -5.77 -20.94
N ASN A 145 -18.55 -4.61 -21.43
CA ASN A 145 -17.96 -4.47 -22.76
C ASN A 145 -16.47 -4.83 -22.81
N LEU A 146 -15.85 -5.11 -21.65
CA LEU A 146 -14.46 -5.53 -21.60
C LEU A 146 -14.36 -7.04 -21.87
N SER A 147 -13.37 -7.43 -22.67
CA SER A 147 -13.01 -8.84 -22.84
C SER A 147 -12.54 -9.45 -21.52
N SER A 148 -12.65 -10.76 -21.39
CA SER A 148 -12.12 -11.48 -20.24
C SER A 148 -10.60 -11.26 -20.10
N GLY A 149 -10.12 -11.12 -18.87
CA GLY A 149 -8.72 -10.81 -18.62
C GLY A 149 -8.45 -10.04 -17.33
N LEU A 150 -7.20 -9.63 -17.18
CA LEU A 150 -6.70 -8.90 -16.01
C LEU A 150 -6.66 -7.39 -16.31
N TYR A 151 -7.13 -6.59 -15.36
CA TYR A 151 -7.16 -5.13 -15.47
C TYR A 151 -6.69 -4.44 -14.19
N ILE A 152 -6.21 -3.22 -14.36
CA ILE A 152 -5.77 -2.32 -13.29
C ILE A 152 -6.75 -1.14 -13.23
N LEU A 153 -7.50 -1.05 -12.13
CA LEU A 153 -8.35 0.09 -11.81
C LEU A 153 -7.53 1.13 -11.02
N LYS A 154 -7.61 2.39 -11.43
CA LYS A 154 -7.04 3.53 -10.70
C LYS A 154 -8.11 4.57 -10.40
N LEU A 155 -8.11 5.09 -9.18
CA LEU A 155 -9.00 6.15 -8.70
C LEU A 155 -8.20 7.42 -8.46
N TYR A 156 -8.80 8.58 -8.74
CA TYR A 156 -8.14 9.87 -8.56
C TYR A 156 -9.08 10.90 -7.94
N ASN A 157 -8.50 11.83 -7.16
CA ASN A 157 -9.21 12.98 -6.62
C ASN A 157 -9.27 14.13 -7.64
N LYS A 158 -9.91 15.24 -7.25
CA LYS A 158 -10.07 16.43 -8.09
C LYS A 158 -8.74 17.13 -8.43
N ASN A 159 -7.70 16.91 -7.62
CA ASN A 159 -6.38 17.50 -7.80
C ASN A 159 -5.50 16.62 -8.71
N GLY A 160 -6.00 15.46 -9.14
CA GLY A 160 -5.26 14.49 -9.95
C GLY A 160 -4.40 13.52 -9.15
N ASN A 161 -4.45 13.56 -7.82
CA ASN A 161 -3.72 12.60 -6.98
C ASN A 161 -4.38 11.23 -7.06
N GLU A 162 -3.56 10.18 -7.16
CA GLU A 162 -4.04 8.80 -7.10
C GLU A 162 -4.55 8.48 -5.69
N LEU A 163 -5.80 8.04 -5.59
CA LEU A 163 -6.44 7.63 -4.34
C LEU A 163 -6.29 6.13 -4.07
N MET A 164 -6.23 5.32 -5.14
CA MET A 164 -6.14 3.88 -5.06
C MET A 164 -5.74 3.30 -6.42
N THR A 165 -4.93 2.24 -6.38
CA THR A 165 -4.77 1.28 -7.48
C THR A 165 -5.25 -0.10 -7.02
N LYS A 166 -6.05 -0.79 -7.85
CA LYS A 166 -6.54 -2.14 -7.56
C LYS A 166 -6.56 -3.02 -8.80
N LYS A 167 -6.19 -4.28 -8.62
CA LYS A 167 -6.31 -5.33 -9.64
C LYS A 167 -7.72 -5.91 -9.66
N ILE A 168 -8.31 -6.03 -10.86
CA ILE A 168 -9.59 -6.72 -11.08
C ILE A 168 -9.44 -7.76 -12.20
N VAL A 169 -10.22 -8.82 -12.14
CA VAL A 169 -10.25 -9.91 -13.13
C VAL A 169 -11.65 -9.94 -13.74
N LYS A 170 -11.75 -9.78 -15.06
CA LYS A 170 -12.99 -9.94 -15.82
C LYS A 170 -13.09 -11.39 -16.29
N LYS A 171 -14.20 -12.07 -15.95
CA LYS A 171 -14.53 -13.39 -16.50
C LYS A 171 -15.01 -13.29 -17.94
#